data_AF-A0AAD8Q8U0-F1
#
_entry.id   AF-A0AAD8Q8U0-F1
#
_cell.length_a   1.000
_cell.length_b   1.000
_cell.length_c   1.000
_cell.angle_alpha   90.00
_cell.angle_beta   90.00
_cell.angle_gamma   90.00
#
_symmetry.space_group_name_H-M   'P 1'
#
loop_
_entity.id
_entity.type
_entity.pdbx_description
1 polymer ?
#
loop_
_entity_poly.entity_id
_entity_poly.type
_entity_poly.pdbx_seq_one_letter_code
_entity_poly.pdbx_strand_id
1 'polypeptide(L)'
;MHRSLLLQLLRGYPELQSVLDGLHFTCFIGAPDECDEQQVMDMFEDLTAEATQASIELQGGIKLTLEDQKGHTEDLDSYVSSRLRIHNRELEEELRPKLIGKASGVFLWVVLVVDVLNKEYAPGGIALRKRLAEMPSGLHDLFKDMLGRDNTDRDQLLLCVLWILCARRALRPEEFRHAMWSDPSLKGLIDGELPEVSTSDVGGSTEVCVIGTSKGLAEITKTNRPTVQFIHESVRDFLLKAEGLQELWPGLGFDWEIPSHEKLKTCRL
;
A
#
# COMPACT_ATOMS: atom_id res chain seq x y z
N MET A 1 5.97 -21.21 5.00
CA MET A 1 6.61 -22.01 3.91
C MET A 1 8.13 -22.18 4.10
N HIS A 2 8.86 -21.17 4.60
CA HIS A 2 10.31 -21.24 4.81
C HIS A 2 10.78 -22.13 5.98
N ARG A 3 9.96 -22.31 7.04
CA ARG A 3 10.21 -23.26 8.15
C ARG A 3 10.38 -24.71 7.68
N SER A 4 9.64 -25.13 6.66
CA SER A 4 9.62 -26.54 6.19
C SER A 4 10.89 -26.93 5.45
N LEU A 5 11.51 -26.01 4.69
CA LEU A 5 12.73 -26.29 3.92
C LEU A 5 13.97 -26.27 4.83
N LEU A 6 14.02 -25.34 5.79
CA LEU A 6 15.14 -25.23 6.72
C LEU A 6 15.20 -26.44 7.68
N LEU A 7 14.06 -26.86 8.23
CA LEU A 7 13.99 -28.03 9.10
C LEU A 7 14.23 -29.36 8.35
N GLN A 8 13.83 -29.45 7.07
CA GLN A 8 14.12 -30.62 6.24
C GLN A 8 15.61 -30.73 5.89
N LEU A 9 16.30 -29.60 5.68
CA LEU A 9 17.75 -29.55 5.48
C LEU A 9 18.52 -29.94 6.75
N LEU A 10 18.06 -29.46 7.91
CA LEU A 10 18.69 -29.71 9.22
C LEU A 10 18.56 -31.16 9.69
N ARG A 11 17.41 -31.81 9.48
CA ARG A 11 17.25 -33.24 9.80
C ARG A 11 18.09 -34.16 8.89
N GLY A 12 18.46 -33.71 7.70
CA GLY A 12 19.22 -34.49 6.73
C GLY A 12 20.74 -34.45 6.93
N TYR A 13 21.26 -33.42 7.60
CA TYR A 13 22.70 -33.15 7.69
C TYR A 13 23.09 -32.58 9.07
N PRO A 14 23.41 -33.44 10.05
CA PRO A 14 23.75 -33.03 11.42
C PRO A 14 24.98 -32.09 11.50
N GLU A 15 25.86 -32.13 10.52
CA GLU A 15 27.07 -31.31 10.45
C GLU A 15 26.76 -29.82 10.18
N LEU A 16 25.62 -29.53 9.54
CA LEU A 16 25.15 -28.14 9.30
C LEU A 16 24.66 -27.46 10.58
N GLN A 17 24.29 -28.23 11.61
CA GLN A 17 23.87 -27.69 12.91
C GLN A 17 25.00 -26.87 13.55
N SER A 18 26.22 -27.42 13.54
CA SER A 18 27.42 -26.75 14.08
C SER A 18 27.78 -25.45 13.35
N VAL A 19 27.37 -25.31 12.09
CA VAL A 19 27.58 -24.09 11.28
C VAL A 19 26.52 -23.04 11.60
N LEU A 20 25.29 -23.47 11.89
CA LEU A 20 24.17 -22.58 12.24
C LEU A 20 24.23 -22.08 13.67
N ASP A 21 24.82 -22.86 14.59
CA ASP A 21 25.07 -22.45 15.98
C ASP A 21 26.06 -21.26 16.09
N GLY A 22 26.82 -20.97 15.02
CA GLY A 22 27.70 -19.81 14.91
C GLY A 22 27.15 -18.64 14.08
N LEU A 23 25.92 -18.74 13.55
CA LEU A 23 25.35 -17.73 12.66
C LEU A 23 24.41 -16.79 13.44
N HIS A 24 24.72 -15.49 13.41
CA HIS A 24 23.79 -14.46 13.87
C HIS A 24 22.61 -14.36 12.91
N PHE A 25 21.41 -14.65 13.42
CA PHE A 25 20.16 -14.45 12.70
C PHE A 25 19.55 -13.09 13.06
N THR A 26 19.39 -12.23 12.06
CA THR A 26 18.63 -10.97 12.20
C THR A 26 17.27 -11.16 11.54
N CYS A 27 16.19 -11.09 12.33
CA CYS A 27 14.83 -11.09 11.84
C CYS A 27 14.30 -9.66 11.77
N PHE A 28 13.75 -9.26 10.63
CA PHE A 28 13.02 -8.00 10.48
C PHE A 28 11.53 -8.31 10.49
N ILE A 29 10.83 -7.77 11.49
CA ILE A 29 9.37 -7.84 11.57
C ILE A 29 8.86 -6.47 11.13
N GLY A 30 8.18 -6.43 9.99
CA GLY A 30 7.52 -5.21 9.52
C GLY A 30 6.23 -4.98 10.31
N ALA A 31 6.00 -3.73 10.72
CA ALA A 31 4.80 -3.25 11.40
C ALA A 31 4.28 -4.16 12.55
N PRO A 32 5.11 -4.45 13.56
CA PRO A 32 4.73 -5.34 14.67
C PRO A 32 3.57 -4.77 15.52
N ASP A 33 3.33 -3.47 15.47
CA ASP A 33 2.19 -2.79 16.10
C ASP A 33 0.84 -3.08 15.42
N GLU A 34 0.84 -3.67 14.23
CA GLU A 34 -0.35 -4.10 13.51
C GLU A 34 -0.73 -5.57 13.79
N CYS A 35 0.15 -6.33 14.45
CA CYS A 35 -0.14 -7.67 14.94
C CYS A 35 -0.69 -7.61 16.38
N ASP A 36 -1.60 -8.52 16.70
CA ASP A 36 -2.00 -8.75 18.09
C ASP A 36 -0.75 -9.09 18.92
N GLU A 37 -0.58 -8.48 20.10
CA GLU A 37 0.58 -8.73 20.97
C GLU A 37 0.79 -10.23 21.20
N GLN A 38 -0.29 -11.01 21.33
CA GLN A 38 -0.22 -12.45 21.50
C GLN A 38 0.31 -13.16 20.25
N GLN A 39 -0.01 -12.71 19.04
CA GLN A 39 0.54 -13.30 17.80
C GLN A 39 2.03 -13.02 17.64
N VAL A 40 2.48 -11.84 18.04
CA VAL A 40 3.90 -11.49 18.06
C VAL A 40 4.63 -12.36 19.06
N MET A 41 4.07 -12.52 20.27
CA MET A 41 4.63 -13.37 21.32
C MET A 41 4.65 -14.85 20.92
N ASP A 42 3.57 -15.38 20.33
CA ASP A 42 3.50 -16.75 19.83
C ASP A 42 4.55 -16.99 18.74
N MET A 43 4.79 -16.02 17.84
CA MET A 43 5.83 -16.13 16.83
C MET A 43 7.23 -16.20 17.45
N PHE A 44 7.51 -15.39 18.48
CA PHE A 44 8.77 -15.45 19.21
C PHE A 44 8.92 -16.75 20.00
N GLU A 45 7.86 -17.24 20.64
CA GLU A 45 7.84 -18.52 21.34
C GLU A 45 8.10 -19.69 20.39
N ASP A 46 7.43 -19.71 19.23
CA ASP A 46 7.63 -20.72 18.17
C ASP A 46 9.06 -20.73 17.61
N LEU A 47 9.73 -19.58 17.55
CA LEU A 47 11.13 -19.47 17.14
C LEU A 47 12.10 -20.01 18.21
N THR A 48 11.69 -20.03 19.47
CA THR A 48 12.53 -20.46 20.61
C THR A 48 12.32 -21.90 21.05
N ALA A 49 11.21 -22.55 20.66
CA ALA A 49 10.81 -23.86 21.17
C ALA A 49 11.81 -25.02 20.92
N GLU A 50 12.80 -24.86 20.03
CA GLU A 50 13.87 -25.85 19.81
C GLU A 50 15.28 -25.34 20.18
N ALA A 51 15.43 -24.08 20.61
CA ALA A 51 16.71 -23.56 21.07
C ALA A 51 16.88 -23.89 22.56
N THR A 52 17.44 -25.07 22.87
CA THR A 52 17.67 -25.58 24.24
C THR A 52 18.57 -24.70 25.13
N GLN A 53 18.96 -23.50 24.68
CA GLN A 53 19.75 -22.54 25.45
C GLN A 53 19.57 -21.07 24.99
N ALA A 54 18.44 -20.71 24.38
CA ALA A 54 18.14 -19.31 24.07
C ALA A 54 17.11 -18.74 25.05
N SER A 55 17.59 -18.17 26.16
CA SER A 55 16.77 -17.25 26.94
C SER A 55 16.62 -15.95 26.14
N ILE A 56 15.46 -15.70 25.55
CA ILE A 56 15.13 -14.35 25.10
C ILE A 56 14.75 -13.55 26.34
N GLU A 57 15.73 -12.90 26.96
CA GLU A 57 15.44 -11.75 27.82
C GLU A 57 15.03 -10.59 26.90
N LEU A 58 13.73 -10.34 26.75
CA LEU A 58 13.16 -9.12 26.16
C LEU A 58 13.39 -7.89 27.09
N GLN A 59 14.57 -7.78 27.71
CA GLN A 59 14.97 -6.62 28.49
C GLN A 59 16.01 -5.82 27.73
N GLY A 60 15.55 -4.80 26.99
CA GLY A 60 16.44 -3.83 26.35
C GLY A 60 16.14 -3.45 24.91
N GLY A 61 14.87 -3.41 24.50
CA GLY A 61 14.50 -2.91 23.18
C GLY A 61 14.91 -1.44 22.99
N ILE A 62 15.70 -1.15 21.96
CA ILE A 62 15.96 0.23 21.53
C ILE A 62 14.76 0.66 20.69
N LYS A 63 13.92 1.56 21.22
CA LYS A 63 12.89 2.22 20.42
C LYS A 63 13.54 3.26 19.52
N LEU A 64 13.54 2.99 18.22
CA LEU A 64 13.96 3.94 17.20
C LEU A 64 12.71 4.53 16.56
N THR A 65 12.43 5.80 16.83
CA THR A 65 11.48 6.58 16.02
C THR A 65 12.26 7.12 14.82
N LEU A 66 11.90 6.70 13.60
CA LEU A 66 12.57 7.15 12.37
C LEU A 66 12.48 8.67 12.19
N GLU A 67 11.33 9.25 12.57
CA GLU A 67 11.07 10.69 12.43
C GLU A 67 11.97 11.56 13.33
N ASP A 68 12.45 10.99 14.44
CA ASP A 68 13.35 11.67 15.40
C ASP A 68 14.82 11.51 15.02
N GLN A 69 15.14 10.77 13.95
CA GLN A 69 16.52 10.56 13.52
C GLN A 69 17.06 11.80 12.81
N LYS A 70 18.31 12.15 13.14
CA LYS A 70 19.05 13.19 12.43
C LYS A 70 19.20 12.81 10.95
N GLY A 71 18.84 13.70 10.04
CA GLY A 71 18.84 13.41 8.60
C GLY A 71 17.45 13.17 8.03
N HIS A 72 16.44 12.88 8.85
CA HIS A 72 15.10 12.54 8.35
C HIS A 72 14.44 13.68 7.59
N THR A 73 14.57 14.91 8.07
CA THR A 73 14.04 16.08 7.37
C THR A 73 14.80 16.34 6.06
N GLU A 74 16.12 16.13 6.07
CA GLU A 74 16.97 16.22 4.89
C GLU A 74 16.61 15.16 3.83
N ASP A 75 16.24 13.95 4.25
CA ASP A 75 15.78 12.89 3.36
C ASP A 75 14.42 13.24 2.72
N LEU A 76 13.49 13.83 3.48
CA LEU A 76 12.23 14.36 2.93
C LEU A 76 12.49 15.48 1.92
N ASP A 77 13.37 16.44 2.25
CA ASP A 77 13.72 17.54 1.33
C ASP A 77 14.38 17.02 0.05
N SER A 78 15.30 16.06 0.17
CA SER A 78 15.96 15.39 -0.95
C SER A 78 14.94 14.65 -1.84
N TYR A 79 13.98 13.95 -1.24
CA TYR A 79 12.91 13.30 -1.98
C TYR A 79 12.05 14.30 -2.75
N VAL A 80 11.58 15.36 -2.09
CA VAL A 80 10.76 16.40 -2.74
C VAL A 80 11.54 17.05 -3.88
N SER A 81 12.80 17.41 -3.64
CA SER A 81 13.68 18.02 -4.65
C SER A 81 13.88 17.16 -5.89
N SER A 82 13.91 15.84 -5.73
CA SER A 82 14.15 14.90 -6.83
C SER A 82 12.87 14.46 -7.55
N ARG A 83 11.70 14.59 -6.92
CA ARG A 83 10.43 14.03 -7.43
C ARG A 83 9.37 15.06 -7.77
N LEU A 84 9.45 16.28 -7.24
CA LEU A 84 8.51 17.36 -7.57
C LEU A 84 8.85 17.95 -8.94
N ARG A 85 7.94 17.76 -9.91
CA ARG A 85 8.13 18.11 -11.33
C ARG A 85 7.52 19.47 -11.65
N ILE A 86 7.88 20.49 -10.88
CA ILE A 86 7.41 21.87 -11.09
C ILE A 86 8.53 22.64 -11.81
N HIS A 87 8.30 22.99 -13.07
CA HIS A 87 9.32 23.71 -13.86
C HIS A 87 9.46 25.20 -13.49
N ASN A 88 8.47 25.77 -12.81
CA ASN A 88 8.56 27.12 -12.27
C ASN A 88 9.32 27.10 -10.94
N ARG A 89 10.58 27.55 -10.97
CA ARG A 89 11.47 27.56 -9.81
C ARG A 89 10.95 28.38 -8.63
N GLU A 90 10.37 29.56 -8.87
CA GLU A 90 9.82 30.41 -7.80
C GLU A 90 8.66 29.71 -7.08
N LEU A 91 7.79 29.06 -7.85
CA LEU A 91 6.69 28.28 -7.31
C LEU A 91 7.18 27.06 -6.54
N GLU A 92 8.18 26.35 -7.06
CA GLU A 92 8.77 25.19 -6.40
C GLU A 92 9.42 25.57 -5.06
N GLU A 93 10.25 26.62 -5.04
CA GLU A 93 10.90 27.15 -3.83
C GLU A 93 9.86 27.63 -2.79
N GLU A 94 8.71 28.12 -3.23
CA GLU A 94 7.59 28.50 -2.34
C GLU A 94 6.87 27.28 -1.74
N LEU A 95 6.62 26.24 -2.54
CA LEU A 95 5.78 25.10 -2.13
C LEU A 95 6.55 24.07 -1.30
N ARG A 96 7.84 23.87 -1.58
CA ARG A 96 8.69 22.88 -0.90
C ARG A 96 8.65 22.96 0.63
N PRO A 97 8.91 24.12 1.28
CA PRO A 97 8.87 24.20 2.74
C PRO A 97 7.47 23.97 3.31
N LYS A 98 6.41 24.39 2.59
CA LYS A 98 5.02 24.16 2.99
C LYS A 98 4.67 22.68 2.95
N LEU A 99 5.13 21.96 1.93
CA LEU A 99 4.94 20.53 1.78
C LEU A 99 5.62 19.76 2.91
N ILE A 100 6.91 20.03 3.14
CA ILE A 100 7.69 19.36 4.21
C ILE A 100 7.08 19.65 5.58
N GLY A 101 6.70 20.90 5.84
CA GLY A 101 6.06 21.28 7.10
C GLY A 101 4.73 20.56 7.35
N LYS A 102 3.91 20.38 6.32
CA LYS A 102 2.61 19.67 6.44
C LYS A 102 2.73 18.17 6.59
N ALA A 103 3.82 17.57 6.11
CA ALA A 103 4.06 16.15 6.22
C ALA A 103 4.32 15.69 7.66
N SER A 104 4.79 16.58 8.53
CA SER A 104 5.09 16.29 9.94
C SER A 104 5.92 15.02 10.14
N GLY A 105 6.90 14.76 9.26
CA GLY A 105 7.75 13.57 9.33
C GLY A 105 7.23 12.34 8.57
N VAL A 106 5.98 12.34 8.11
CA VAL A 106 5.39 11.15 7.46
C VAL A 106 5.83 11.04 5.99
N PHE A 107 6.74 10.12 5.70
CA PHE A 107 7.31 9.95 4.35
C PHE A 107 6.25 9.57 3.31
N LEU A 108 5.33 8.66 3.65
CA LEU A 108 4.23 8.26 2.76
C LEU A 108 3.34 9.46 2.37
N TRP A 109 3.10 10.38 3.30
CA TRP A 109 2.35 11.61 3.02
C TRP A 109 3.05 12.43 1.94
N VAL A 110 4.38 12.60 2.04
CA VAL A 110 5.17 13.31 1.03
C VAL A 110 5.08 12.63 -0.34
N VAL A 111 5.23 11.31 -0.38
CA VAL A 111 5.15 10.54 -1.63
C VAL A 111 3.81 10.78 -2.33
N LEU A 112 2.71 10.64 -1.59
CA LEU A 112 1.35 10.84 -2.11
C LEU A 112 1.10 12.26 -2.58
N VAL A 113 1.49 13.25 -1.77
CA VAL A 113 1.25 14.66 -2.09
C VAL A 113 2.07 15.11 -3.28
N VAL A 114 3.33 14.69 -3.39
CA VAL A 114 4.17 14.99 -4.57
C VAL A 114 3.52 14.44 -5.85
N ASP A 115 3.00 13.22 -5.82
CA ASP A 115 2.33 12.64 -6.99
C ASP A 115 1.05 13.39 -7.37
N VAL A 116 0.25 13.82 -6.38
CA VAL A 116 -0.93 14.65 -6.61
C VAL A 116 -0.55 16.01 -7.19
N LEU A 117 0.46 16.69 -6.62
CA LEU A 117 0.90 17.99 -7.11
C LEU A 117 1.47 17.91 -8.52
N ASN A 118 2.20 16.84 -8.85
CA ASN A 118 2.68 16.59 -10.21
C ASN A 118 1.52 16.44 -11.20
N LYS A 119 0.46 15.70 -10.84
CA LYS A 119 -0.74 15.54 -11.67
C LYS A 119 -1.48 16.86 -11.86
N GLU A 120 -1.60 17.67 -10.81
CA GLU A 120 -2.25 19.00 -10.84
C GLU A 120 -1.43 20.05 -11.60
N TYR A 121 -0.11 19.90 -11.61
CA TYR A 121 0.77 20.79 -12.37
C TYR A 121 0.74 20.49 -13.88
N ALA A 122 0.59 19.22 -14.27
CA ALA A 122 0.59 18.79 -15.67
C ALA A 122 -0.36 19.58 -16.61
N PRO A 123 -1.63 19.88 -16.25
CA PRO A 123 -2.52 20.71 -17.07
C PRO A 123 -2.25 22.23 -16.99
N GLY A 124 -1.22 22.68 -16.27
CA GLY A 124 -0.83 24.09 -16.16
C GLY A 124 -0.79 24.65 -14.73
N GLY A 125 -1.10 23.84 -13.70
CA GLY A 125 -0.81 24.19 -12.30
C GLY A 125 -1.58 25.40 -11.73
N ILE A 126 -2.70 25.78 -12.34
CA ILE A 126 -3.46 27.00 -12.00
C ILE A 126 -3.91 27.00 -10.53
N ALA A 127 -4.25 25.83 -9.98
CA ALA A 127 -4.76 25.67 -8.62
C ALA A 127 -3.72 25.07 -7.64
N LEU A 128 -2.44 24.96 -8.00
CA LEU A 128 -1.47 24.17 -7.24
C LEU A 128 -1.27 24.64 -5.79
N ARG A 129 -1.18 25.96 -5.58
CA ARG A 129 -1.09 26.56 -4.23
C ARG A 129 -2.31 26.23 -3.38
N LYS A 130 -3.49 26.35 -3.97
CA LYS A 130 -4.76 26.04 -3.33
C LYS A 130 -4.83 24.54 -2.98
N ARG A 131 -4.39 23.67 -3.91
CA ARG A 131 -4.34 22.22 -3.70
C ARG A 131 -3.52 21.86 -2.46
N LEU A 132 -2.28 22.33 -2.36
CA LEU A 132 -1.44 22.04 -1.21
C LEU A 132 -2.01 22.61 0.10
N ALA A 133 -2.63 23.80 0.05
CA ALA A 133 -3.24 24.42 1.22
C ALA A 133 -4.41 23.59 1.78
N GLU A 134 -5.27 23.06 0.91
CA GLU A 134 -6.46 22.26 1.27
C GLU A 134 -6.13 20.84 1.72
N MET A 135 -4.98 20.29 1.32
CA MET A 135 -4.61 18.93 1.71
C MET A 135 -4.45 18.79 3.22
N PRO A 136 -5.05 17.79 3.87
CA PRO A 136 -4.88 17.59 5.30
C PRO A 136 -3.47 17.10 5.63
N SER A 137 -3.00 17.40 6.83
CA SER A 137 -1.68 16.94 7.33
C SER A 137 -1.71 15.50 7.85
N GLY A 138 -2.86 15.02 8.34
CA GLY A 138 -3.02 13.63 8.77
C GLY A 138 -3.15 12.68 7.58
N LEU A 139 -2.48 11.53 7.67
CA LEU A 139 -2.51 10.52 6.60
C LEU A 139 -3.91 9.92 6.39
N HIS A 140 -4.67 9.69 7.46
CA HIS A 140 -6.06 9.25 7.40
C HIS A 140 -6.93 10.22 6.59
N ASP A 141 -6.92 11.50 6.97
CA ASP A 141 -7.67 12.53 6.26
C ASP A 141 -7.17 12.71 4.81
N LEU A 142 -5.87 12.49 4.55
CA LEU A 142 -5.31 12.54 3.21
C LEU A 142 -5.90 11.44 2.33
N PHE A 143 -5.99 10.20 2.83
CA PHE A 143 -6.66 9.12 2.10
C PHE A 143 -8.11 9.47 1.82
N LYS A 144 -8.82 10.04 2.79
CA LYS A 144 -10.21 10.51 2.63
C LYS A 144 -10.33 11.59 1.55
N ASP A 145 -9.48 12.61 1.57
CA ASP A 145 -9.44 13.64 0.52
C ASP A 145 -9.19 12.99 -0.84
N MET A 146 -8.16 12.16 -0.96
CA MET A 146 -7.80 11.53 -2.25
C MET A 146 -8.91 10.64 -2.79
N LEU A 147 -9.48 9.76 -1.96
CA LEU A 147 -10.53 8.83 -2.38
C LEU A 147 -11.85 9.55 -2.66
N GLY A 148 -12.17 10.62 -1.92
CA GLY A 148 -13.41 11.38 -2.04
C GLY A 148 -13.42 12.52 -3.07
N ARG A 149 -12.26 12.94 -3.59
CA ARG A 149 -12.11 14.23 -4.31
C ARG A 149 -12.95 14.41 -5.58
N ASP A 150 -13.32 13.32 -6.23
CA ASP A 150 -14.10 13.31 -7.46
C ASP A 150 -15.08 12.15 -7.42
N ASN A 151 -16.35 12.43 -7.73
CA ASN A 151 -17.42 11.45 -7.73
C ASN A 151 -17.49 10.66 -9.05
N THR A 152 -16.66 11.04 -10.02
CA THR A 152 -16.43 10.30 -11.26
C THR A 152 -15.83 8.95 -10.88
N ASP A 153 -16.42 7.87 -11.38
CA ASP A 153 -15.95 6.49 -11.20
C ASP A 153 -15.94 5.98 -9.74
N ARG A 154 -16.78 6.54 -8.85
CA ARG A 154 -16.89 6.08 -7.44
C ARG A 154 -17.21 4.59 -7.31
N ASP A 155 -17.99 4.04 -8.24
CA ASP A 155 -18.31 2.60 -8.30
C ASP A 155 -17.11 1.76 -8.73
N GLN A 156 -16.32 2.22 -9.71
CA GLN A 156 -15.08 1.53 -10.09
C GLN A 156 -14.04 1.59 -8.98
N LEU A 157 -13.90 2.74 -8.31
CA LEU A 157 -13.01 2.86 -7.15
C LEU A 157 -13.43 1.89 -6.04
N LEU A 158 -14.73 1.81 -5.74
CA LEU A 158 -15.24 0.84 -4.78
C LEU A 158 -14.88 -0.59 -5.21
N LEU A 159 -15.14 -0.94 -6.47
CA LEU A 159 -14.86 -2.28 -6.98
C LEU A 159 -13.37 -2.62 -6.88
N CYS A 160 -12.49 -1.69 -7.22
CA CYS A 160 -11.04 -1.80 -7.06
C CYS A 160 -10.66 -2.11 -5.60
N VAL A 161 -11.16 -1.31 -4.66
CA VAL A 161 -10.94 -1.49 -3.21
C VAL A 161 -11.44 -2.85 -2.74
N LEU A 162 -12.65 -3.25 -3.12
CA LEU A 162 -13.24 -4.52 -2.71
C LEU A 162 -12.47 -5.72 -3.27
N TRP A 163 -11.98 -5.66 -4.51
CA TRP A 163 -11.15 -6.73 -5.06
C TRP A 163 -9.84 -6.91 -4.30
N ILE A 164 -9.20 -5.82 -3.87
CA ILE A 164 -7.95 -5.89 -3.10
C ILE A 164 -8.21 -6.41 -1.66
N LEU A 165 -9.34 -6.01 -1.06
CA LEU A 165 -9.67 -6.40 0.32
C LEU A 165 -10.23 -7.82 0.44
N CYS A 166 -11.16 -8.20 -0.43
CA CYS A 166 -11.99 -9.41 -0.27
C CYS A 166 -11.49 -10.61 -1.06
N ALA A 167 -10.54 -10.42 -1.99
CA ALA A 167 -10.02 -11.54 -2.76
C ALA A 167 -9.32 -12.54 -1.83
N ARG A 168 -9.62 -13.83 -2.00
CA ARG A 168 -9.02 -14.94 -1.23
C ARG A 168 -7.49 -14.94 -1.27
N ARG A 169 -6.91 -14.39 -2.32
CA ARG A 169 -5.47 -14.12 -2.49
C ARG A 169 -5.31 -12.84 -3.28
N ALA A 170 -4.14 -12.22 -3.17
CA ALA A 170 -3.77 -11.11 -4.05
C ALA A 170 -3.92 -11.52 -5.53
N LEU A 171 -4.60 -10.67 -6.29
CA LEU A 171 -4.88 -10.89 -7.70
C LEU A 171 -3.65 -10.58 -8.55
N ARG A 172 -3.45 -11.34 -9.61
CA ARG A 172 -2.46 -10.98 -10.63
C ARG A 172 -2.95 -9.75 -11.42
N PRO A 173 -2.05 -8.95 -12.02
CA PRO A 173 -2.45 -7.79 -12.80
C PRO A 173 -3.52 -8.10 -13.87
N GLU A 174 -3.37 -9.23 -14.57
CA GLU A 174 -4.30 -9.63 -15.63
C GLU A 174 -5.66 -10.04 -15.06
N GLU A 175 -5.66 -10.75 -13.93
CA GLU A 175 -6.87 -11.13 -13.20
C GLU A 175 -7.60 -9.90 -12.67
N PHE A 176 -6.86 -8.95 -12.09
CA PHE A 176 -7.42 -7.70 -11.60
C PHE A 176 -8.04 -6.89 -12.73
N ARG A 177 -7.35 -6.74 -13.85
CA ARG A 177 -7.89 -6.04 -15.04
C ARG A 177 -9.18 -6.69 -15.54
N HIS A 178 -9.20 -8.02 -15.63
CA HIS A 178 -10.40 -8.76 -16.01
C HIS A 178 -11.53 -8.53 -14.98
N ALA A 179 -11.22 -8.59 -13.69
CA ALA A 179 -12.18 -8.35 -12.61
C ALA A 179 -12.83 -6.95 -12.69
N MET A 180 -12.03 -5.93 -13.03
CA MET A 180 -12.48 -4.56 -13.23
C MET A 180 -13.35 -4.41 -14.49
N TRP A 181 -13.04 -5.15 -15.56
CA TRP A 181 -13.81 -5.13 -16.81
C TRP A 181 -15.14 -5.88 -16.71
N SER A 182 -15.19 -6.94 -15.91
CA SER A 182 -16.38 -7.78 -15.72
C SER A 182 -17.49 -7.12 -14.88
N ASP A 183 -17.32 -5.85 -14.49
CA ASP A 183 -18.35 -5.07 -13.80
C ASP A 183 -19.62 -4.95 -14.67
N PRO A 184 -20.77 -5.47 -14.21
CA PRO A 184 -22.03 -5.32 -14.94
C PRO A 184 -22.45 -3.87 -15.17
N SER A 185 -22.01 -2.93 -14.32
CA SER A 185 -22.30 -1.50 -14.46
C SER A 185 -21.69 -0.89 -15.73
N LEU A 186 -20.61 -1.50 -16.24
CA LEU A 186 -19.91 -1.07 -17.45
C LEU A 186 -20.53 -1.64 -18.72
N LYS A 187 -21.51 -2.54 -18.62
CA LYS A 187 -22.13 -3.21 -19.76
C LYS A 187 -22.83 -2.20 -20.67
N GLY A 188 -22.34 -2.06 -21.91
CA GLY A 188 -22.82 -1.07 -22.89
C GLY A 188 -22.09 0.29 -22.85
N LEU A 189 -21.18 0.48 -21.89
CA LEU A 189 -20.25 1.62 -21.81
C LEU A 189 -18.82 1.24 -22.22
N ILE A 190 -18.51 -0.06 -22.23
CA ILE A 190 -17.23 -0.63 -22.65
C ILE A 190 -17.38 -1.46 -23.91
N ASP A 191 -16.26 -1.69 -24.60
CA ASP A 191 -16.20 -2.55 -25.77
C ASP A 191 -16.63 -3.99 -25.43
N GLY A 192 -17.22 -4.69 -26.41
CA GLY A 192 -17.72 -6.06 -26.22
C GLY A 192 -16.63 -7.10 -25.94
N GLU A 193 -15.38 -6.76 -26.24
CA GLU A 193 -14.19 -7.59 -26.00
C GLU A 193 -13.14 -6.75 -25.27
N LEU A 194 -12.42 -7.39 -24.35
CA LEU A 194 -11.30 -6.77 -23.67
C LEU A 194 -10.19 -6.56 -24.71
N PRO A 195 -9.66 -5.33 -24.91
CA PRO A 195 -8.67 -5.08 -25.95
C PRO A 195 -7.51 -6.07 -25.83
N GLU A 196 -7.16 -6.76 -26.93
CA GLU A 196 -6.00 -7.66 -26.95
C GLU A 196 -4.75 -6.86 -26.60
N VAL A 197 -4.28 -7.02 -25.38
CA VAL A 197 -3.05 -6.38 -24.96
C VAL A 197 -1.90 -7.22 -25.50
N SER A 198 -1.21 -6.71 -26.51
CA SER A 198 0.03 -7.31 -27.01
C SER A 198 0.98 -7.56 -25.82
N THR A 199 1.64 -8.72 -25.77
CA THR A 199 2.49 -9.15 -24.63
C THR A 199 3.61 -8.16 -24.27
N SER A 200 3.95 -7.24 -25.17
CA SER A 200 4.89 -6.14 -24.97
C SER A 200 4.32 -4.91 -24.23
N ASP A 201 2.99 -4.76 -24.13
CA ASP A 201 2.29 -3.57 -23.60
C ASP A 201 1.34 -3.91 -22.40
N VAL A 202 1.41 -5.15 -21.92
CA VAL A 202 0.64 -5.66 -20.76
C VAL A 202 0.99 -4.93 -19.48
N GLY A 203 2.27 -4.56 -19.31
CA GLY A 203 2.75 -3.83 -18.15
C GLY A 203 2.16 -2.42 -18.05
N GLY A 204 2.28 -1.63 -19.12
CA GLY A 204 1.90 -0.21 -19.10
C GLY A 204 0.39 0.00 -18.95
N SER A 205 -0.41 -0.70 -19.76
CA SER A 205 -1.87 -0.50 -19.75
C SER A 205 -2.55 -1.05 -18.48
N THR A 206 -2.03 -2.12 -17.88
CA THR A 206 -2.58 -2.68 -16.65
C THR A 206 -2.15 -1.89 -15.42
N GLU A 207 -0.90 -1.43 -15.37
CA GLU A 207 -0.43 -0.54 -14.32
C GLU A 207 -1.19 0.79 -14.31
N VAL A 208 -1.45 1.37 -15.49
CA VAL A 208 -2.30 2.57 -15.62
C VAL A 208 -3.72 2.32 -15.11
N CYS A 209 -4.30 1.15 -15.37
CA CYS A 209 -5.61 0.77 -14.86
C CYS A 209 -5.61 0.65 -13.33
N VAL A 210 -4.64 -0.05 -12.73
CA VAL A 210 -4.52 -0.21 -11.27
C VAL A 210 -4.34 1.15 -10.59
N ILE A 211 -3.39 1.96 -11.06
CA ILE A 211 -3.09 3.27 -10.48
C ILE A 211 -4.26 4.23 -10.70
N GLY A 212 -4.87 4.23 -11.88
CA GLY A 212 -6.00 5.10 -12.20
C GLY A 212 -7.22 4.82 -11.34
N THR A 213 -7.66 3.56 -11.30
CA THR A 213 -8.87 3.15 -10.56
C THR A 213 -8.71 3.24 -9.05
N SER A 214 -7.51 3.02 -8.52
CA SER A 214 -7.21 3.14 -7.08
C SER A 214 -6.84 4.57 -6.64
N LYS A 215 -6.85 5.54 -7.57
CA LYS A 215 -6.36 6.91 -7.36
C LYS A 215 -4.90 6.96 -6.84
N GLY A 216 -4.09 5.96 -7.21
CA GLY A 216 -2.69 5.83 -6.83
C GLY A 216 -2.46 5.17 -5.47
N LEU A 217 -3.49 4.60 -4.84
CA LEU A 217 -3.35 3.88 -3.58
C LEU A 217 -3.12 2.38 -3.74
N ALA A 218 -3.12 1.87 -4.97
CA ALA A 218 -2.72 0.50 -5.28
C ALA A 218 -1.56 0.46 -6.27
N GLU A 219 -0.77 -0.61 -6.18
CA GLU A 219 0.40 -0.87 -7.00
C GLU A 219 0.46 -2.34 -7.45
N ILE A 220 1.34 -2.60 -8.42
CA ILE A 220 1.74 -3.95 -8.82
C ILE A 220 3.09 -4.26 -8.17
N THR A 221 3.17 -5.37 -7.43
CA THR A 221 4.40 -5.76 -6.74
C THR A 221 5.54 -6.06 -7.72
N LYS A 222 6.74 -5.59 -7.39
CA LYS A 222 7.97 -5.83 -8.17
C LYS A 222 8.62 -7.15 -7.79
N THR A 223 7.87 -8.24 -7.90
CA THR A 223 8.34 -9.59 -7.58
C THR A 223 8.30 -10.50 -8.81
N ASN A 224 8.89 -11.69 -8.71
CA ASN A 224 8.80 -12.72 -9.76
C ASN A 224 7.36 -13.19 -10.03
N ARG A 225 6.42 -12.89 -9.13
CA ARG A 225 4.99 -13.20 -9.26
C ARG A 225 4.19 -11.94 -8.90
N PRO A 226 4.08 -10.98 -9.83
CA PRO A 226 3.45 -9.69 -9.56
C PRO A 226 2.00 -9.88 -9.14
N THR A 227 1.59 -9.08 -8.17
CA THR A 227 0.23 -9.03 -7.64
C THR A 227 -0.19 -7.61 -7.38
N VAL A 228 -1.49 -7.34 -7.40
CA VAL A 228 -2.06 -6.05 -7.02
C VAL A 228 -2.24 -5.99 -5.51
N GLN A 229 -1.77 -4.92 -4.90
CA GLN A 229 -1.90 -4.63 -3.46
C GLN A 229 -2.03 -3.13 -3.21
N PHE A 230 -2.37 -2.73 -1.99
CA PHE A 230 -2.24 -1.33 -1.59
C PHE A 230 -0.75 -0.94 -1.48
N ILE A 231 -0.44 0.33 -1.75
CA ILE A 231 0.92 0.87 -1.67
C ILE A 231 1.51 0.81 -0.26
N HIS A 232 0.65 0.72 0.77
CA HIS A 232 1.04 0.70 2.16
C HIS A 232 -0.11 0.15 3.03
N GLU A 233 0.24 -0.48 4.15
CA GLU A 233 -0.73 -1.12 5.05
C GLU A 233 -1.66 -0.10 5.73
N SER A 234 -1.18 1.11 5.99
CA SER A 234 -2.02 2.22 6.47
C SER A 234 -3.24 2.52 5.60
N VAL A 235 -3.22 2.19 4.30
CA VAL A 235 -4.39 2.31 3.41
C VAL A 235 -5.45 1.28 3.77
N ARG A 236 -5.03 0.03 3.99
CA ARG A 236 -5.91 -1.05 4.44
C ARG A 236 -6.49 -0.73 5.82
N ASP A 237 -5.66 -0.24 6.73
CA ASP A 237 -6.09 0.17 8.07
C ASP A 237 -7.09 1.33 8.05
N PHE A 238 -6.85 2.34 7.21
CA PHE A 238 -7.81 3.42 6.98
C PHE A 238 -9.18 2.87 6.55
N LEU A 239 -9.19 1.94 5.58
CA LEU A 239 -10.42 1.38 5.03
C LEU A 239 -11.17 0.51 6.04
N LEU A 240 -10.44 -0.34 6.78
CA LEU A 240 -11.02 -1.37 7.65
C LEU A 240 -11.24 -0.93 9.09
N LYS A 241 -10.25 -0.29 9.72
CA LYS A 241 -10.24 -0.03 11.17
C LYS A 241 -10.79 1.34 11.53
N ALA A 242 -10.67 2.32 10.63
CA ALA A 242 -11.00 3.72 10.91
C ALA A 242 -12.33 4.16 10.27
N GLU A 243 -13.28 3.22 10.11
CA GLU A 243 -14.60 3.45 9.48
C GLU A 243 -14.51 4.03 8.05
N GLY A 244 -13.34 4.00 7.40
CA GLY A 244 -13.11 4.67 6.11
C GLY A 244 -14.01 4.14 5.00
N LEU A 245 -14.30 2.83 4.97
CA LEU A 245 -15.28 2.26 4.04
C LEU A 245 -16.69 2.82 4.26
N GLN A 246 -17.10 3.01 5.51
CA GLN A 246 -18.44 3.54 5.83
C GLN A 246 -18.54 5.03 5.51
N GLU A 247 -17.49 5.80 5.81
CA GLU A 247 -17.47 7.22 5.46
C GLU A 247 -17.46 7.44 3.94
N LEU A 248 -16.70 6.64 3.20
CA LEU A 248 -16.60 6.73 1.75
C LEU A 248 -17.77 6.05 1.02
N TRP A 249 -18.37 5.02 1.59
CA TRP A 249 -19.52 4.31 1.01
C TRP A 249 -20.53 3.93 2.10
N PRO A 250 -21.35 4.89 2.55
CA PRO A 250 -22.33 4.66 3.62
C PRO A 250 -23.32 3.52 3.32
N GLY A 251 -23.55 3.22 2.04
CA GLY A 251 -24.44 2.15 1.60
C GLY A 251 -23.93 0.72 1.85
N LEU A 252 -22.64 0.53 2.18
CA LEU A 252 -22.10 -0.78 2.57
C LEU A 252 -22.52 -1.19 3.99
N GLY A 253 -22.79 -0.22 4.87
CA GLY A 253 -23.08 -0.46 6.28
C GLY A 253 -21.87 -1.00 7.07
N PHE A 254 -22.11 -1.36 8.34
CA PHE A 254 -21.08 -1.91 9.23
C PHE A 254 -20.66 -3.33 8.85
N ASP A 255 -21.60 -4.16 8.38
CA ASP A 255 -21.34 -5.52 7.90
C ASP A 255 -20.89 -5.53 6.43
N TRP A 256 -19.98 -4.63 6.07
CA TRP A 256 -19.59 -4.33 4.68
C TRP A 256 -19.11 -5.56 3.88
N GLU A 257 -18.61 -6.61 4.56
CA GLU A 257 -18.12 -7.83 3.92
C GLU A 257 -19.20 -8.56 3.10
N ILE A 258 -20.41 -8.69 3.65
CA ILE A 258 -21.53 -9.39 3.00
C ILE A 258 -21.97 -8.68 1.71
N PRO A 259 -22.36 -7.40 1.71
CA PRO A 259 -22.73 -6.69 0.49
C PRO A 259 -21.54 -6.55 -0.47
N SER A 260 -20.30 -6.55 0.02
CA SER A 260 -19.11 -6.57 -0.83
C SER A 260 -18.99 -7.88 -1.59
N HIS A 261 -19.10 -9.03 -0.91
CA HIS A 261 -19.08 -10.33 -1.57
C HIS A 261 -20.25 -10.50 -2.53
N GLU A 262 -21.46 -10.02 -2.20
CA GLU A 262 -22.59 -10.02 -3.14
C GLU A 262 -22.33 -9.16 -4.37
N LYS A 263 -21.74 -7.96 -4.21
CA LYS A 263 -21.35 -7.11 -5.34
C LYS A 263 -20.30 -7.80 -6.21
N LEU A 264 -19.27 -8.38 -5.61
CA LEU A 264 -18.20 -9.08 -6.33
C LEU A 264 -18.72 -10.34 -7.07
N LYS A 265 -19.71 -11.06 -6.55
CA LYS A 265 -20.35 -12.21 -7.25
C LYS A 265 -20.97 -11.82 -8.58
N THR A 266 -21.44 -10.58 -8.72
CA THR A 266 -22.03 -10.10 -9.98
C THR A 266 -20.98 -9.91 -11.08
N CYS A 267 -19.72 -9.72 -10.68
CA CYS A 267 -18.57 -9.64 -11.57
C CYS A 267 -18.07 -11.06 -11.87
N ARG A 268 -18.23 -11.52 -13.12
CA ARG A 268 -17.76 -12.85 -13.51
C ARG A 268 -16.26 -12.83 -13.75
N LEU A 269 -15.49 -13.25 -12.75
CA LEU A 269 -14.08 -13.61 -12.88
C LEU A 269 -13.89 -14.98 -13.52
#